data_AF-A0AAV8ZWQ5-F1
#
_entry.id   AF-A0AAV8ZWQ5-F1
#
_cell.length_a   1.000
_cell.length_b   1.000
_cell.length_c   1.000
_cell.angle_alpha   90.00
_cell.angle_beta   90.00
_cell.angle_gamma   90.00
#
_symmetry.space_group_name_H-M   'P 1'
#
loop_
_entity.id
_entity.type
_entity.pdbx_description
1 polymer ?
#
loop_
_entity_poly.entity_id
_entity_poly.type
_entity_poly.pdbx_seq_one_letter_code
_entity_poly.pdbx_strand_id
1 'polypeptide(L)'
;MDGNIENNPYRLFVYTSFQEKAAFTSHANVAKHATRYGDARLAKMMGAIAGDEKRHESAYAKAVEKLFELDPDTTMRELADMMRARITMPGRMMRDGADPDLYEGRRAQDYVCGLGARMRRMEQRAQEGAGKKAAAAPVIGCSWVFNREVKL
;
A
#
# COMPACT_ATOMS: atom_id res chain seq x y z
N MET A 1 -1.05 -14.04 -2.97
CA MET A 1 -1.21 -14.75 -1.68
C MET A 1 -2.70 -15.03 -1.64
N ASP A 2 -3.11 -16.12 -2.28
CA ASP A 2 -4.47 -16.22 -2.81
C ASP A 2 -5.03 -17.55 -2.31
N GLY A 3 -5.99 -17.48 -1.37
CA GLY A 3 -6.77 -18.66 -0.98
C GLY A 3 -7.16 -18.81 0.49
N ASN A 4 -6.66 -17.99 1.44
CA ASN A 4 -6.97 -18.25 2.87
C ASN A 4 -7.17 -17.01 3.76
N ILE A 5 -7.39 -15.83 3.19
CA ILE A 5 -7.70 -14.62 3.98
C ILE A 5 -9.18 -14.59 4.37
N GLU A 6 -10.08 -14.98 3.46
CA GLU A 6 -11.53 -14.92 3.68
C GLU A 6 -12.04 -16.04 4.62
N ASN A 7 -11.36 -17.19 4.65
CA ASN A 7 -11.75 -18.33 5.48
C ASN A 7 -11.27 -18.23 6.94
N ASN A 8 -10.47 -17.21 7.28
CA ASN A 8 -9.97 -17.00 8.63
C ASN A 8 -10.32 -15.56 9.08
N PRO A 9 -11.24 -15.38 10.07
CA PRO A 9 -11.70 -14.07 10.49
C PRO A 9 -10.57 -13.19 11.05
N TYR A 10 -9.55 -13.77 11.70
CA TYR A 10 -8.38 -13.04 12.17
C TYR A 10 -7.65 -12.37 11.01
N ARG A 11 -7.39 -13.15 9.94
CA ARG A 11 -6.71 -12.65 8.75
C ARG A 11 -7.55 -11.65 7.99
N LEU A 12 -8.86 -11.87 7.91
CA LEU A 12 -9.79 -10.97 7.23
C LEU A 12 -9.81 -9.58 7.88
N PHE A 13 -9.99 -9.50 9.20
CA PHE A 13 -10.06 -8.22 9.90
C PHE A 13 -8.71 -7.48 9.91
N VAL A 14 -7.61 -8.21 10.05
CA VAL A 14 -6.27 -7.62 9.91
C VAL A 14 -6.08 -7.09 8.48
N TYR A 15 -6.36 -7.89 7.46
CA TYR A 15 -6.23 -7.49 6.05
C TYR A 15 -7.04 -6.23 5.73
N THR A 16 -8.32 -6.25 6.04
CA THR A 16 -9.25 -5.14 5.77
C THR A 16 -8.86 -3.88 6.50
N SER A 17 -8.42 -3.97 7.77
CA SER A 17 -7.89 -2.82 8.52
C SER A 17 -6.73 -2.14 7.78
N PHE A 18 -5.77 -2.92 7.27
CA PHE A 18 -4.64 -2.39 6.50
C PHE A 18 -5.09 -1.78 5.17
N GLN A 19 -6.00 -2.43 4.45
CA GLN A 19 -6.48 -1.94 3.15
C GLN A 19 -7.25 -0.63 3.30
N GLU A 20 -8.17 -0.54 4.25
CA GLU A 20 -8.94 0.69 4.52
C GLU A 20 -8.01 1.85 4.92
N LYS A 21 -6.97 1.56 5.71
CA LYS A 21 -5.97 2.59 6.05
C LYS A 21 -5.18 3.09 4.85
N ALA A 22 -4.80 2.16 3.97
CA ALA A 22 -4.08 2.49 2.74
C ALA A 22 -4.96 3.30 1.78
N ALA A 23 -6.23 2.91 1.63
CA ALA A 23 -7.23 3.62 0.84
C ALA A 23 -7.43 5.04 1.39
N PHE A 24 -7.70 5.18 2.69
CA PHE A 24 -7.86 6.48 3.36
C PHE A 24 -6.71 7.44 3.05
N THR A 25 -5.48 6.93 3.21
CA THR A 25 -4.27 7.73 2.97
C THR A 25 -4.17 8.14 1.50
N SER A 26 -4.49 7.22 0.59
CA SER A 26 -4.45 7.46 -0.85
C SER A 26 -5.48 8.52 -1.27
N HIS A 27 -6.75 8.35 -0.88
CA HIS A 27 -7.82 9.30 -1.20
C HIS A 27 -7.62 10.66 -0.55
N ALA A 28 -7.16 10.70 0.71
CA ALA A 28 -6.83 11.97 1.38
C ALA A 28 -5.69 12.72 0.68
N ASN A 29 -4.70 12.01 0.14
CA ASN A 29 -3.62 12.63 -0.62
C ASN A 29 -4.10 13.14 -1.99
N VAL A 30 -4.92 12.38 -2.70
CA VAL A 30 -5.55 12.84 -3.95
C VAL A 30 -6.40 14.08 -3.70
N ALA A 31 -7.16 14.14 -2.60
CA ALA A 31 -7.92 15.33 -2.22
C ALA A 31 -7.02 16.56 -2.02
N LYS A 32 -5.88 16.39 -1.33
CA LYS A 32 -4.89 17.47 -1.15
C LYS A 32 -4.30 17.93 -2.49
N HIS A 33 -3.99 17.01 -3.39
CA HIS A 33 -3.50 17.34 -4.73
C HIS A 33 -4.56 18.09 -5.53
N ALA A 34 -5.81 17.63 -5.54
CA ALA A 34 -6.92 18.30 -6.21
C ALA A 34 -7.09 19.76 -5.73
N THR A 35 -7.04 19.99 -4.42
CA THR A 35 -7.08 21.35 -3.86
C THR A 35 -5.90 22.22 -4.35
N ARG A 36 -4.68 21.66 -4.40
CA ARG A 36 -3.49 22.39 -4.89
C ARG A 36 -3.60 22.78 -6.37
N TYR A 37 -4.25 21.95 -7.17
CA TYR A 37 -4.51 22.23 -8.59
C TYR A 37 -5.81 23.05 -8.83
N GLY A 38 -6.50 23.47 -7.76
CA GLY A 38 -7.69 24.33 -7.84
C GLY A 38 -9.01 23.60 -8.08
N ASP A 39 -9.04 22.27 -8.08
CA ASP A 39 -10.28 21.50 -8.25
C ASP A 39 -10.96 21.19 -6.91
N ALA A 40 -11.79 22.14 -6.47
CA ALA A 40 -12.54 22.02 -5.22
C ALA A 40 -13.60 20.91 -5.23
N ARG A 41 -14.16 20.55 -6.39
CA ARG A 41 -15.19 19.51 -6.49
C ARG A 41 -14.59 18.12 -6.33
N LEU A 42 -13.47 17.86 -7.03
CA LEU A 42 -12.73 16.62 -6.89
C LEU A 42 -12.18 16.46 -5.48
N ALA A 43 -11.64 17.54 -4.89
CA ALA A 43 -11.16 17.52 -3.52
C ALA A 43 -12.26 17.13 -2.51
N LYS A 44 -13.48 17.70 -2.68
CA LYS A 44 -14.63 17.36 -1.82
C LYS A 44 -15.04 15.89 -1.95
N MET A 45 -15.10 15.37 -3.18
CA MET A 45 -15.46 13.98 -3.44
C MET A 45 -14.44 13.00 -2.83
N MET A 46 -13.15 13.24 -3.06
CA MET A 46 -12.08 12.41 -2.50
C MET A 46 -12.01 12.51 -0.97
N GLY A 47 -12.29 13.68 -0.40
CA GLY A 47 -12.39 13.87 1.04
C GLY A 47 -13.56 13.11 1.67
N ALA A 48 -14.70 13.02 0.98
CA ALA A 48 -15.85 12.24 1.43
C ALA A 48 -15.52 10.74 1.47
N ILE A 49 -14.95 10.20 0.38
CA ILE A 49 -14.53 8.78 0.30
C ILE A 49 -13.50 8.47 1.40
N ALA A 50 -12.49 9.32 1.59
CA ALA A 50 -11.52 9.15 2.66
C ALA A 50 -12.19 9.17 4.06
N GLY A 51 -13.21 10.01 4.26
CA GLY A 51 -14.00 10.03 5.48
C GLY A 51 -14.67 8.68 5.78
N ASP A 52 -15.15 7.98 4.75
CA ASP A 52 -15.78 6.67 4.84
C ASP A 52 -14.75 5.60 5.18
N GLU A 53 -13.63 5.57 4.46
CA GLU A 53 -12.52 4.64 4.68
C GLU A 53 -11.93 4.75 6.08
N LYS A 54 -11.85 5.96 6.63
CA LYS A 54 -11.42 6.17 8.03
C LYS A 54 -12.39 5.52 9.03
N ARG A 55 -13.70 5.58 8.76
CA ARG A 55 -14.71 4.95 9.61
C ARG A 55 -14.65 3.43 9.50
N HIS A 56 -14.43 2.89 8.30
CA HIS A 56 -14.24 1.46 8.07
C HIS A 56 -12.97 0.94 8.77
N GLU A 57 -11.84 1.64 8.61
CA GLU A 57 -10.60 1.31 9.32
C GLU A 57 -10.82 1.27 10.83
N SER A 58 -11.50 2.28 11.38
CA SER A 58 -11.78 2.34 12.82
C SER A 58 -12.67 1.18 13.29
N ALA A 59 -13.64 0.74 12.47
CA ALA A 59 -14.50 -0.39 12.79
C ALA A 59 -13.73 -1.72 12.77
N TYR A 60 -12.92 -1.96 11.74
CA TYR A 60 -12.13 -3.19 11.64
C TYR A 60 -11.00 -3.25 12.67
N ALA A 61 -10.36 -2.11 12.99
CA ALA A 61 -9.37 -2.03 14.05
C ALA A 61 -9.96 -2.42 15.41
N LYS A 62 -11.18 -1.98 15.72
CA LYS A 62 -11.90 -2.40 16.94
C LYS A 62 -12.24 -3.88 16.95
N ALA A 63 -12.54 -4.47 15.78
CA ALA A 63 -12.74 -5.91 15.68
C ALA A 63 -11.44 -6.67 16.01
N VAL A 64 -10.29 -6.22 15.49
CA VAL A 64 -8.98 -6.80 15.82
C VAL A 64 -8.61 -6.60 17.29
N GLU A 65 -8.89 -5.42 17.86
CA GLU A 65 -8.73 -5.16 19.30
C GLU A 65 -9.51 -6.17 20.14
N LYS A 66 -10.76 -6.44 19.76
CA LYS A 66 -11.58 -7.46 20.44
C LYS A 66 -11.03 -8.87 20.28
N LEU A 67 -10.44 -9.20 19.14
CA LEU A 67 -9.77 -10.49 18.94
C LEU A 67 -8.54 -10.63 19.84
N PHE A 68 -7.77 -9.56 20.08
CA PHE A 68 -6.67 -9.57 21.04
C PHE A 68 -7.12 -9.79 22.48
N GLU A 69 -8.29 -9.29 22.86
CA GLU A 69 -8.86 -9.56 24.19
C GLU A 69 -9.31 -11.02 24.36
N LEU A 70 -9.82 -11.64 23.30
CA LEU A 70 -10.39 -12.99 23.35
C LEU A 70 -9.36 -14.10 23.14
N ASP A 71 -8.44 -13.92 22.18
CA ASP A 71 -7.41 -14.88 21.81
C ASP A 71 -6.14 -14.15 21.36
N PRO A 72 -5.32 -13.66 22.31
CA PRO A 72 -4.13 -12.88 22.00
C PRO A 72 -3.07 -13.68 21.24
N ASP A 73 -2.89 -14.96 21.57
CA ASP A 73 -1.83 -15.80 20.99
C ASP A 73 -2.08 -16.09 19.51
N THR A 74 -3.31 -16.49 19.14
CA THR A 74 -3.66 -16.74 17.74
C THR A 74 -3.66 -15.44 16.95
N THR A 75 -4.22 -14.36 17.51
CA THR A 75 -4.27 -13.06 16.84
C THR A 75 -2.87 -12.53 16.55
N MET A 76 -1.93 -12.63 17.50
CA MET A 76 -0.54 -12.22 17.31
C MET A 76 0.17 -13.05 16.22
N ARG A 77 -0.06 -14.37 16.18
CA ARG A 77 0.54 -15.27 15.18
C ARG A 77 0.06 -14.93 13.77
N GLU A 78 -1.25 -14.80 13.57
CA GLU A 78 -1.82 -14.49 12.26
C GLU A 78 -1.42 -13.09 11.78
N LEU A 79 -1.40 -12.09 12.68
CA LEU A 79 -0.90 -10.76 12.36
C LEU A 79 0.57 -10.81 11.89
N ALA A 80 1.43 -11.54 12.60
CA ALA A 80 2.83 -11.69 12.25
C ALA A 80 3.00 -12.39 10.89
N ASP A 81 2.23 -13.44 10.62
CA ASP A 81 2.29 -14.18 9.36
C ASP A 81 1.84 -13.32 8.17
N MET A 82 0.79 -12.53 8.34
CA MET A 82 0.35 -11.56 7.34
C MET A 82 1.40 -10.47 7.08
N MET A 83 2.05 -9.97 8.12
CA MET A 83 3.14 -8.99 7.96
C MET A 83 4.35 -9.59 7.23
N ARG A 84 4.75 -10.82 7.55
CA ARG A 84 5.86 -11.53 6.86
C ARG A 84 5.55 -11.75 5.39
N ALA A 85 4.32 -12.17 5.08
CA ALA A 85 3.88 -12.40 3.71
C ALA A 85 3.72 -11.13 2.88
N ARG A 86 3.74 -9.95 3.53
CA ARG A 86 3.38 -8.64 3.01
C ARG A 86 1.90 -8.58 2.62
N ILE A 87 1.23 -7.53 3.10
CA ILE A 87 -0.15 -7.24 2.71
C ILE A 87 -0.18 -6.98 1.20
N THR A 88 -0.82 -7.88 0.46
CA THR A 88 -0.96 -7.79 -1.00
C THR A 88 -2.06 -6.80 -1.33
N MET A 89 -1.84 -5.88 -2.27
CA MET A 89 -2.92 -4.99 -2.72
C MET A 89 -3.96 -5.78 -3.54
N PRO A 90 -5.27 -5.48 -3.39
CA PRO A 90 -6.33 -6.11 -4.19
C PRO A 90 -6.10 -5.94 -5.70
N GLY A 91 -5.60 -4.78 -6.12
CA GLY A 91 -5.28 -4.48 -7.52
C GLY A 91 -4.00 -5.15 -8.06
N ARG A 92 -3.42 -6.13 -7.36
CA ARG A 92 -2.17 -6.79 -7.78
C ARG A 92 -2.25 -7.43 -9.17
N MET A 93 -3.42 -7.91 -9.57
CA MET A 93 -3.64 -8.58 -10.86
C MET A 93 -4.21 -7.64 -11.93
N MET A 94 -4.13 -6.33 -11.72
CA MET A 94 -4.62 -5.34 -12.67
C MET A 94 -3.81 -5.42 -13.99
N ARG A 95 -4.53 -5.53 -15.10
CA ARG A 95 -3.99 -5.62 -16.47
C ARG A 95 -4.76 -4.68 -17.38
N ASP A 96 -4.07 -4.02 -18.29
CA ASP A 96 -4.67 -3.16 -19.32
C ASP A 96 -4.67 -3.81 -20.72
N GLY A 97 -4.11 -5.01 -20.84
CA GLY A 97 -3.99 -5.75 -22.10
C GLY A 97 -2.81 -5.34 -22.98
N ALA A 98 -2.02 -4.34 -22.57
CA ALA A 98 -0.85 -3.85 -23.29
C ALA A 98 0.45 -4.03 -22.49
N ASP A 99 0.41 -3.74 -21.19
CA ASP A 99 1.51 -3.99 -20.26
C ASP A 99 1.24 -5.27 -19.46
N PRO A 100 2.04 -6.33 -19.64
CA PRO A 100 1.83 -7.59 -18.93
C PRO A 100 2.07 -7.49 -17.42
N ASP A 101 2.79 -6.47 -16.93
CA ASP A 101 3.35 -6.39 -15.58
C ASP A 101 3.11 -5.05 -14.86
N LEU A 102 1.95 -4.41 -15.07
CA LEU A 102 1.59 -3.12 -14.44
C LEU A 102 1.86 -3.03 -12.92
N TYR A 103 1.61 -4.12 -12.19
CA TYR A 103 1.83 -4.18 -10.74
C TYR A 103 3.18 -4.84 -10.35
N GLU A 104 3.63 -5.83 -11.11
CA GLU A 104 4.90 -6.51 -10.86
C GLU A 104 6.08 -5.55 -11.09
N GLY A 105 6.00 -4.69 -12.12
CA GLY A 105 6.97 -3.64 -12.39
C GLY A 105 7.10 -2.65 -11.23
N ARG A 106 5.98 -2.14 -10.69
CA ARG A 106 6.01 -1.25 -9.51
C ARG A 106 6.56 -1.96 -8.28
N ARG A 107 6.16 -3.20 -8.01
CA ARG A 107 6.68 -3.99 -6.88
C ARG A 107 8.16 -4.30 -7.02
N ALA A 108 8.63 -4.58 -8.24
CA ALA A 108 10.05 -4.78 -8.54
C ALA A 108 10.83 -3.47 -8.37
N GLN A 109 10.29 -2.34 -8.84
CA GLN A 109 10.86 -1.02 -8.63
C GLN A 109 10.93 -0.66 -7.13
N ASP A 110 9.83 -0.77 -6.39
CA ASP A 110 9.80 -0.51 -4.94
C ASP A 110 10.74 -1.45 -4.18
N TYR A 111 10.82 -2.71 -4.62
CA TYR A 111 11.78 -3.65 -4.09
C TYR A 111 13.21 -3.19 -4.37
N VAL A 112 13.59 -2.84 -5.60
CA VAL A 112 14.95 -2.41 -5.98
C VAL A 112 15.32 -1.06 -5.36
N CYS A 113 14.44 -0.06 -5.43
CA CYS A 113 14.62 1.25 -4.82
C CYS A 113 14.71 1.14 -3.28
N GLY A 114 13.93 0.25 -2.67
CA GLY A 114 14.00 -0.10 -1.25
C GLY A 114 15.15 -1.05 -0.89
N LEU A 115 15.65 -1.82 -1.85
CA LEU A 115 16.74 -2.78 -1.69
C LEU A 115 18.03 -2.03 -1.40
N GLY A 116 18.27 -0.92 -2.10
CA GLY A 116 19.35 -0.01 -1.76
C GLY A 116 19.27 0.44 -0.31
N ALA A 117 18.10 0.77 0.23
CA ALA A 117 17.97 1.17 1.65
C ALA A 117 18.10 -0.01 2.63
N ARG A 118 17.70 -1.22 2.24
CA ARG A 118 17.82 -2.45 3.05
C ARG A 118 19.24 -2.99 3.07
N MET A 119 19.89 -3.03 1.91
CA MET A 119 21.32 -3.29 1.74
C MET A 119 22.09 -2.23 2.49
N ARG A 120 21.77 -0.93 2.32
CA ARG A 120 22.35 0.15 3.13
C ARG A 120 22.07 0.02 4.62
N ARG A 121 20.97 -0.56 5.10
CA ARG A 121 20.78 -0.79 6.56
C ARG A 121 21.58 -1.99 7.06
N MET A 122 21.82 -2.99 6.20
CA MET A 122 22.74 -4.10 6.50
C MET A 122 24.21 -3.65 6.41
N GLU A 123 24.55 -2.84 5.41
CA GLU A 123 25.86 -2.21 5.21
C GLU A 123 26.11 -1.08 6.20
N GLN A 124 25.15 -0.24 6.58
CA GLN A 124 25.31 0.81 7.62
C GLN A 124 25.50 0.19 9.00
N ARG A 125 24.94 -1.00 9.24
CA ARG A 125 25.31 -1.83 10.40
C ARG A 125 26.74 -2.38 10.29
N ALA A 126 27.33 -2.38 9.10
CA ALA A 126 28.71 -2.80 8.81
C ALA A 126 29.69 -1.62 8.52
N GLN A 127 29.20 -0.40 8.29
CA GLN A 127 29.94 0.75 7.77
C GLN A 127 29.36 2.06 8.33
N GLU A 128 29.94 2.51 9.42
CA GLU A 128 30.00 3.90 9.84
C GLU A 128 30.82 4.74 8.84
N GLY A 129 30.36 4.88 7.58
CA GLY A 129 31.16 5.60 6.58
C GLY A 129 30.43 5.94 5.27
N ALA A 130 30.24 7.24 5.03
CA ALA A 130 30.15 7.91 3.73
C ALA A 130 29.01 7.50 2.76
N GLY A 131 28.01 8.38 2.64
CA GLY A 131 26.86 8.22 1.75
C GLY A 131 27.10 8.58 0.27
N LYS A 132 26.11 8.24 -0.58
CA LYS A 132 25.69 9.02 -1.76
C LYS A 132 24.39 8.50 -2.43
N LYS A 133 23.61 9.51 -2.87
CA LYS A 133 22.59 9.74 -3.93
C LYS A 133 21.84 8.58 -4.63
N ALA A 134 20.54 8.79 -4.81
CA ALA A 134 19.58 7.96 -5.55
C ALA A 134 19.54 8.29 -7.06
N ALA A 135 19.29 7.27 -7.90
CA ALA A 135 19.12 7.36 -9.35
C ALA A 135 17.75 7.95 -9.76
N ALA A 136 17.67 8.52 -10.97
CA ALA A 136 16.45 9.12 -11.52
C ALA A 136 15.40 8.07 -11.93
N ALA A 137 14.13 8.39 -11.68
CA ALA A 137 12.93 7.62 -12.03
C ALA A 137 12.79 7.35 -13.55
N PRO A 138 12.46 6.11 -13.99
CA PRO A 138 12.16 5.83 -15.38
C PRO A 138 10.85 6.49 -15.84
N VAL A 139 10.72 6.71 -17.16
CA VAL A 139 9.49 7.23 -17.80
C VAL A 139 8.79 6.08 -18.51
N ILE A 140 7.49 5.91 -18.29
CA ILE A 140 6.66 4.88 -18.94
C ILE A 140 5.42 5.48 -19.59
N GLY A 141 4.90 4.86 -20.65
CA GLY A 141 3.61 5.20 -21.23
C GLY A 141 2.46 4.57 -20.42
N CYS A 142 1.39 5.32 -20.18
CA CYS A 142 0.21 4.81 -19.47
C CYS A 142 -1.03 4.82 -20.40
N SER A 143 -1.59 3.64 -20.67
CA SER A 143 -2.73 3.44 -21.58
C SER A 143 -3.98 4.21 -21.17
N TRP A 144 -4.22 4.36 -19.87
CA TRP A 144 -5.36 5.09 -19.30
C TRP A 144 -5.33 6.60 -19.55
N VAL A 145 -4.18 7.14 -19.95
CA VAL A 145 -4.02 8.53 -20.38
C VAL A 145 -3.54 8.60 -21.82
N PHE A 146 -4.08 7.71 -22.68
CA PHE A 146 -3.79 7.67 -24.11
C PHE A 146 -2.30 7.45 -24.42
N ASN A 147 -1.65 6.55 -23.65
CA ASN A 147 -0.22 6.23 -23.74
C ASN A 147 0.72 7.43 -23.52
N ARG A 148 0.26 8.50 -22.86
CA ARG A 148 1.13 9.61 -22.46
C ARG A 148 2.17 9.15 -21.44
N GLU A 149 3.35 9.75 -21.55
CA GLU A 149 4.51 9.45 -20.71
C GLU A 149 4.39 10.04 -19.30
N VAL A 150 4.68 9.22 -18.29
CA VAL A 150 4.69 9.58 -16.87
C VAL A 150 5.97 9.08 -16.19
N LYS A 151 6.48 9.84 -15.23
CA LYS A 151 7.66 9.48 -14.42
C LYS A 151 7.25 8.56 -13.27
N LEU A 152 8.00 7.49 -13.04
CA LEU A 152 7.78 6.49 -11.98
C LEU A 152 8.65 6.68 -10.75
#